data_AF-A0A497RT87-F1
#
_entry.id   AF-A0A497RT87-F1
#
_cell.length_a   1.000
_cell.length_b   1.000
_cell.length_c   1.000
_cell.angle_alpha   90.00
_cell.angle_beta   90.00
_cell.angle_gamma   90.00
#
_symmetry.space_group_name_H-M   'P 1'
#
loop_
_entity.id
_entity.type
_entity.pdbx_description
1 polymer ?
#
loop_
_entity_poly.entity_id
_entity_poly.type
_entity_poly.pdbx_seq_one_letter_code
_entity_poly.pdbx_strand_id
1 'polypeptide(L)'
;MPVYRRGIDRYRKWEAKFVPETVSARFTQVSDIAKERAQFGLNQWATVQDLVRPILDVYGITGPSRALYLGFANKLMMHMLRHGAEAGKKIGNGLKSYYVTAYGADPVILDEIIQVVTGWVIPY
;
A
#
# COMPACT_ATOMS: atom_id res chain seq x y z
N MET A 1 -18.44 -25.94 -6.71
CA MET A 1 -19.71 -25.22 -6.99
C MET A 1 -19.62 -24.65 -8.40
N PRO A 2 -20.43 -25.13 -9.37
CA PRO A 2 -20.12 -25.02 -10.79
C PRO A 2 -20.91 -23.90 -11.53
N VAL A 3 -21.17 -22.75 -10.89
CA VAL A 3 -21.74 -21.58 -11.60
C VAL A 3 -21.03 -20.31 -11.11
N TYR A 4 -20.55 -19.50 -12.07
CA TYR A 4 -19.96 -18.20 -11.78
C TYR A 4 -21.01 -17.28 -11.14
N ARG A 5 -20.70 -16.71 -9.98
CA ARG A 5 -21.61 -15.79 -9.26
C ARG A 5 -21.78 -14.50 -10.08
N ARG A 6 -23.03 -14.21 -10.48
CA ARG A 6 -23.38 -12.98 -11.21
C ARG A 6 -23.42 -11.79 -10.25
N GLY A 7 -23.49 -10.57 -10.79
CA GLY A 7 -23.58 -9.33 -9.99
C GLY A 7 -24.70 -9.37 -8.96
N ILE A 8 -25.89 -9.84 -9.37
CA ILE A 8 -27.04 -9.95 -8.48
C ILE A 8 -26.84 -10.97 -7.34
N ASP A 9 -26.16 -12.08 -7.60
CA ASP A 9 -25.87 -13.10 -6.60
C ASP A 9 -24.90 -12.57 -5.53
N ARG A 10 -24.00 -11.67 -5.93
CA ARG A 10 -23.08 -10.97 -5.02
C ARG A 10 -23.82 -9.93 -4.17
N TYR A 11 -24.70 -9.13 -4.78
CA TYR A 11 -25.50 -8.14 -4.06
C TYR A 11 -26.39 -8.79 -2.99
N ARG A 12 -27.17 -9.80 -3.37
CA ARG A 12 -28.07 -10.52 -2.44
C ARG A 12 -27.31 -11.13 -1.27
N LYS A 13 -26.11 -11.65 -1.52
CA LYS A 13 -25.25 -12.18 -0.45
C LYS A 13 -24.70 -11.08 0.46
N TRP A 14 -24.38 -9.91 -0.07
CA TRP A 14 -23.95 -8.76 0.73
C TRP A 14 -25.09 -8.27 1.62
N GLU A 15 -26.29 -8.08 1.05
CA GLU A 15 -27.50 -7.65 1.76
C GLU A 15 -27.83 -8.62 2.91
N ALA A 16 -27.84 -9.92 2.64
CA ALA A 16 -28.09 -10.94 3.66
C ALA A 16 -27.03 -10.98 4.79
N LYS A 17 -25.82 -10.44 4.58
CA LYS A 17 -24.78 -10.33 5.61
C LYS A 17 -24.85 -9.04 6.42
N PHE A 18 -25.57 -8.03 5.93
CA PHE A 18 -25.61 -6.71 6.53
C PHE A 18 -26.67 -6.64 7.63
N VAL A 19 -26.44 -7.40 8.71
CA VAL A 19 -27.29 -7.39 9.91
C VAL A 19 -26.67 -6.46 10.95
N PRO A 20 -27.24 -5.26 11.22
CA PRO A 20 -26.60 -4.21 12.01
C PRO A 20 -26.10 -4.65 13.38
N GLU A 21 -26.87 -5.48 14.08
CA GLU A 21 -26.57 -5.95 15.43
C GLU A 21 -25.33 -6.86 15.41
N THR A 22 -25.26 -7.75 14.42
CA THR A 22 -24.11 -8.65 14.24
C THR A 22 -22.87 -7.87 13.86
N VAL A 23 -23.02 -6.86 12.99
CA VAL A 23 -21.92 -5.98 12.59
C VAL A 23 -21.36 -5.27 13.82
N SER A 24 -22.21 -4.56 14.57
CA SER A 24 -21.82 -3.84 15.79
C SER A 24 -21.09 -4.74 16.78
N ALA A 25 -21.68 -5.91 17.11
CA ALA A 25 -21.08 -6.85 18.04
C ALA A 25 -19.68 -7.33 17.60
N ARG A 26 -19.47 -7.59 16.30
CA ARG A 26 -18.16 -8.00 15.77
C ARG A 26 -17.13 -6.90 15.88
N PHE A 27 -17.48 -5.65 15.59
CA PHE A 27 -16.55 -4.52 15.74
C PHE A 27 -16.13 -4.32 17.20
N THR A 28 -17.05 -4.45 18.15
CA THR A 28 -16.72 -4.39 19.59
C THR A 28 -15.77 -5.52 20.00
N GLN A 29 -16.06 -6.76 19.57
CA GLN A 29 -15.26 -7.93 19.93
C GLN A 29 -13.81 -7.87 19.46
N VAL A 30 -13.55 -7.25 18.30
CA VAL A 30 -12.19 -7.17 17.72
C VAL A 30 -11.54 -5.80 17.89
N SER A 31 -12.16 -4.88 18.64
CA SER A 31 -11.72 -3.49 18.80
C SER A 31 -10.24 -3.38 19.16
N ASP A 32 -9.78 -4.15 20.15
CA ASP A 32 -8.42 -4.00 20.66
C ASP A 32 -7.38 -4.55 19.69
N ILE A 33 -7.66 -5.70 19.05
CA ILE A 33 -6.85 -6.25 17.97
C ILE A 33 -6.79 -5.27 16.78
N ALA A 34 -7.91 -4.61 16.46
CA ALA A 34 -7.97 -3.62 15.39
C ALA A 34 -7.13 -2.37 15.73
N LYS A 35 -7.17 -1.88 16.97
CA LYS A 35 -6.36 -0.74 17.42
C LYS A 35 -4.87 -1.03 17.35
N GLU A 36 -4.44 -2.20 17.84
CA GLU A 36 -3.03 -2.60 17.80
C GLU A 36 -2.51 -2.70 16.35
N ARG A 37 -3.27 -3.37 15.48
CA ARG A 37 -2.92 -3.48 14.05
C ARG A 37 -2.94 -2.13 13.35
N ALA A 38 -3.88 -1.25 13.71
CA ALA A 38 -3.93 0.10 13.16
C ALA A 38 -2.71 0.91 13.59
N GLN A 39 -2.31 0.85 14.87
CA GLN A 39 -1.13 1.53 15.36
C GLN A 39 0.13 1.06 14.63
N PHE A 40 0.32 -0.26 14.50
CA PHE A 40 1.44 -0.81 13.76
C PHE A 40 1.46 -0.33 12.30
N GLY A 41 0.33 -0.48 11.59
CA GLY A 41 0.25 -0.09 10.18
C GLY A 41 0.47 1.40 9.97
N LEU A 42 -0.21 2.26 10.75
CA LEU A 42 -0.08 3.72 10.63
C LEU A 42 1.35 4.20 10.83
N ASN A 43 2.07 3.61 11.80
CA ASN A 43 3.48 3.93 12.02
C ASN A 43 4.35 3.55 10.82
N GLN A 44 4.13 2.38 10.22
CA GLN A 44 4.87 1.96 9.01
C GLN A 44 4.67 2.95 7.85
N TRP A 45 3.43 3.37 7.61
CA TRP A 45 3.13 4.37 6.57
C TRP A 45 3.82 5.70 6.84
N ALA A 46 3.77 6.19 8.08
CA ALA A 46 4.41 7.45 8.46
C ALA A 46 5.93 7.38 8.27
N THR A 47 6.57 6.31 8.75
CA THR A 47 8.03 6.13 8.62
C THR A 47 8.47 6.12 7.17
N VAL A 48 7.82 5.38 6.28
CA VAL A 48 8.18 5.35 4.86
C VAL A 48 8.02 6.73 4.21
N GLN A 49 6.96 7.47 4.55
CA GLN A 49 6.76 8.80 4.00
C GLN A 49 7.81 9.80 4.50
N ASP A 50 8.18 9.73 5.78
CA ASP A 50 9.23 10.60 6.36
C ASP A 50 10.61 10.30 5.79
N LEU A 51 10.88 9.05 5.39
CA LEU A 51 12.11 8.68 4.67
C LEU A 51 12.15 9.20 3.22
N VAL A 52 10.99 9.28 2.55
CA VAL A 52 10.91 9.70 1.14
C VAL A 52 10.81 11.22 0.98
N ARG A 53 10.22 11.94 1.94
CA ARG A 53 10.06 13.40 1.88
C ARG A 53 11.39 14.15 1.63
N PRO A 54 12.51 13.84 2.30
CA PRO A 54 13.80 14.47 2.02
C PRO A 54 14.30 14.26 0.59
N ILE A 55 14.08 13.08 0.01
CA ILE A 55 14.42 12.80 -1.39
C ILE A 55 13.67 13.78 -2.30
N LEU A 56 12.36 13.89 -2.09
CA LEU A 56 11.52 14.81 -2.87
C LEU A 56 11.93 16.27 -2.70
N ASP A 57 12.42 16.65 -1.53
CA ASP A 57 12.90 18.01 -1.26
C ASP A 57 14.20 18.32 -2.02
N VAL A 58 15.14 17.36 -2.08
CA VAL A 58 16.38 17.46 -2.86
C VAL A 58 16.10 17.68 -4.34
N TYR A 59 15.10 17.00 -4.89
CA TYR A 59 14.69 17.14 -6.30
C TYR A 59 13.70 18.29 -6.55
N GLY A 60 13.39 19.10 -5.54
CA GLY A 60 12.48 20.25 -5.68
C GLY A 60 11.03 19.87 -6.02
N ILE A 61 10.60 18.63 -5.74
CA ILE A 61 9.26 18.15 -6.03
C ILE A 61 8.28 18.74 -5.01
N THR A 62 7.33 19.54 -5.48
CA THR A 62 6.36 20.24 -4.62
C THR A 62 4.92 19.95 -5.02
N GLY A 63 3.97 20.33 -4.15
CA GLY A 63 2.54 20.27 -4.45
C GLY A 63 2.03 18.86 -4.77
N PRO A 64 1.05 18.73 -5.68
CA PRO A 64 0.45 17.44 -6.05
C PRO A 64 1.44 16.42 -6.60
N SER A 65 2.54 16.87 -7.22
CA SER A 65 3.59 15.99 -7.75
C SER A 65 4.24 15.14 -6.66
N ARG A 66 4.26 15.60 -5.39
CA ARG A 66 4.74 14.77 -4.27
C ARG A 66 3.87 13.54 -4.04
N ALA A 67 2.56 13.67 -4.24
CA ALA A 67 1.62 12.56 -4.03
C ALA A 67 1.87 11.40 -5.02
N LEU A 68 2.38 11.70 -6.22
CA LEU A 68 2.79 10.68 -7.19
C LEU A 68 3.86 9.75 -6.60
N TYR A 69 4.93 10.35 -6.08
CA TYR A 69 6.08 9.61 -5.54
C TYR A 69 5.80 8.99 -4.17
N LEU A 70 5.06 9.67 -3.30
CA LEU A 70 4.60 9.08 -2.03
C LEU A 70 3.64 7.91 -2.29
N GLY A 71 2.78 8.00 -3.30
CA GLY A 71 1.91 6.92 -3.74
C GLY A 71 2.71 5.71 -4.25
N PHE A 72 3.79 5.94 -4.98
CA PHE A 72 4.71 4.89 -5.40
C PHE A 72 5.37 4.21 -4.20
N ALA A 73 5.97 4.97 -3.28
CA ALA A 73 6.61 4.46 -2.07
C ALA A 73 5.64 3.61 -1.23
N ASN A 74 4.43 4.11 -1.07
CA ASN A 74 3.33 3.45 -0.38
C ASN A 74 2.96 2.10 -1.01
N LYS A 75 2.83 2.03 -2.34
CA LYS A 75 2.59 0.77 -3.05
C LYS A 75 3.77 -0.19 -2.94
N LEU A 76 4.98 0.33 -3.07
CA LEU A 76 6.20 -0.48 -2.95
C LEU A 76 6.27 -1.13 -1.57
N MET A 77 6.10 -0.36 -0.49
CA MET A 77 6.08 -0.87 0.89
C MET A 77 5.09 -2.03 1.06
N MET A 78 3.85 -1.89 0.58
CA MET A 78 2.85 -2.96 0.67
C MET A 78 3.28 -4.26 -0.02
N HIS A 79 3.94 -4.14 -1.18
CA HIS A 79 4.43 -5.31 -1.90
C HIS A 79 5.64 -5.94 -1.22
N MET A 80 6.58 -5.13 -0.75
CA MET A 80 7.79 -5.61 -0.06
C MET A 80 7.46 -6.29 1.27
N LEU A 81 6.45 -5.79 2.01
CA LEU A 81 5.97 -6.44 3.24
C LEU A 81 5.32 -7.81 3.00
N ARG A 82 4.84 -8.08 1.78
CA ARG A 82 4.21 -9.36 1.40
C ARG A 82 5.18 -10.31 0.69
N HIS A 83 6.20 -9.76 0.05
CA HIS A 83 7.08 -10.48 -0.86
C HIS A 83 8.53 -10.08 -0.59
N GLY A 84 9.28 -10.97 0.06
CA GLY A 84 10.71 -10.80 0.26
C GLY A 84 11.55 -11.20 -0.96
N ALA A 85 12.86 -10.94 -0.86
CA ALA A 85 13.90 -11.40 -1.78
C ALA A 85 13.60 -11.07 -3.27
N GLU A 86 13.88 -12.00 -4.17
CA GLU A 86 13.77 -11.80 -5.62
C GLU A 86 12.35 -11.49 -6.11
N ALA A 87 11.32 -11.95 -5.39
CA ALA A 87 9.94 -11.60 -5.70
C ALA A 87 9.67 -10.10 -5.49
N GLY A 88 10.18 -9.54 -4.39
CA GLY A 88 10.12 -8.11 -4.11
C GLY A 88 10.81 -7.27 -5.19
N LYS A 89 12.01 -7.67 -5.63
CA LYS A 89 12.75 -6.99 -6.71
C LYS A 89 11.97 -6.94 -8.02
N LYS A 90 11.40 -8.08 -8.45
CA LYS A 90 10.60 -8.15 -9.69
C LYS A 90 9.37 -7.24 -9.62
N ILE A 91 8.70 -7.20 -8.48
CA ILE A 91 7.54 -6.33 -8.28
C ILE A 91 7.96 -4.86 -8.27
N GLY A 92 9.05 -4.51 -7.59
CA GLY A 92 9.60 -3.15 -7.58
C GLY A 92 9.92 -2.64 -8.99
N ASN A 93 10.56 -3.48 -9.82
CA ASN A 93 10.87 -3.16 -11.21
C ASN A 93 9.60 -2.97 -12.06
N GLY A 94 8.60 -3.84 -11.91
CA GLY A 94 7.32 -3.70 -12.61
C GLY A 94 6.57 -2.44 -12.19
N LEU A 95 6.57 -2.12 -10.89
CA LEU A 95 5.94 -0.92 -10.35
C LEU A 95 6.63 0.35 -10.85
N LYS A 96 7.97 0.36 -10.91
CA LYS A 96 8.74 1.47 -11.50
C LYS A 96 8.32 1.69 -12.95
N SER A 97 8.32 0.63 -13.77
CA SER A 97 7.91 0.70 -15.17
C SER A 97 6.50 1.28 -15.33
N TYR A 98 5.55 0.85 -14.48
CA TYR A 98 4.19 1.40 -14.49
C TYR A 98 4.16 2.90 -14.19
N TYR A 99 4.89 3.38 -13.18
CA TYR A 99 4.88 4.80 -12.82
C TYR A 99 5.57 5.70 -13.86
N VAL A 100 6.66 5.20 -14.46
CA VAL A 100 7.34 5.90 -15.56
C VAL A 100 6.42 6.01 -16.77
N THR A 101 5.80 4.89 -17.18
CA THR A 101 5.02 4.84 -18.43
C THR A 101 3.64 5.48 -18.33
N ALA A 102 2.93 5.26 -17.22
CA ALA A 102 1.55 5.72 -17.06
C ALA A 102 1.46 7.16 -16.52
N TYR A 103 2.44 7.59 -15.72
CA TYR A 103 2.39 8.87 -15.01
C TYR A 103 3.58 9.79 -15.29
N GLY A 104 4.55 9.38 -16.10
CA GLY A 104 5.72 10.20 -16.43
C GLY A 104 6.61 10.51 -15.22
N ALA A 105 6.62 9.64 -14.21
CA ALA A 105 7.49 9.79 -13.04
C ALA A 105 8.96 9.67 -13.45
N ASP A 106 9.83 10.46 -12.82
CA ASP A 106 11.26 10.40 -13.07
C ASP A 106 11.85 9.07 -12.56
N PRO A 107 12.44 8.23 -13.44
CA PRO A 107 13.00 6.95 -13.04
C PRO A 107 14.13 7.06 -12.01
N VAL A 108 14.86 8.18 -11.96
CA VAL A 108 15.96 8.40 -11.02
C VAL A 108 15.43 8.57 -9.60
N ILE A 109 14.41 9.42 -9.43
CA ILE A 109 13.74 9.61 -8.13
C ILE A 109 13.11 8.31 -7.65
N LEU A 110 12.51 7.52 -8.57
CA LEU A 110 11.94 6.22 -8.22
C LEU A 110 12.99 5.21 -7.76
N ASP A 111 14.20 5.22 -8.32
CA ASP A 111 15.29 4.33 -7.88
C ASP A 111 15.76 4.65 -6.47
N GLU A 112 15.93 5.93 -6.13
CA GLU A 112 16.28 6.34 -4.76
C GLU A 112 15.19 5.93 -3.76
N ILE A 113 13.92 6.12 -4.13
CA ILE A 113 12.80 5.65 -3.30
C ILE A 113 12.83 4.13 -3.14
N ILE A 114 13.11 3.37 -4.20
CA ILE A 114 13.25 1.91 -4.10
C ILE A 114 14.35 1.55 -3.11
N GLN A 115 15.53 2.17 -3.20
CA GLN A 115 16.65 1.88 -2.32
C GLN A 115 16.31 2.15 -0.85
N VAL A 116 15.73 3.31 -0.54
CA VAL A 116 15.39 3.70 0.83
C VAL A 116 14.28 2.83 1.40
N VAL A 117 13.22 2.57 0.63
CA VAL A 117 12.09 1.76 1.09
C VAL A 117 12.48 0.29 1.24
N THR A 118 13.20 -0.29 0.28
CA THR A 118 13.62 -1.69 0.37
C THR A 118 14.63 -1.92 1.47
N GLY A 119 15.57 -1.00 1.69
CA GLY A 119 16.52 -1.06 2.81
C GLY A 119 15.85 -0.94 4.18
N TRP A 120 14.72 -0.25 4.28
CA TRP A 120 13.93 -0.20 5.51
C TRP A 120 13.04 -1.45 5.69
N VAL A 121 12.37 -1.93 4.63
CA VAL A 121 11.44 -3.08 4.71
C VAL A 121 12.16 -4.43 4.86
N ILE A 122 13.36 -4.58 4.29
CA ILE A 122 14.18 -5.78 4.42
C ILE A 122 15.35 -5.47 5.37
N PRO A 123 15.14 -5.50 6.69
CA PRO A 123 16.26 -5.59 7.61
C PRO A 123 16.80 -7.03 7.49
N TYR A 124 17.99 -7.16 6.89
CA TYR A 124 18.78 -8.40 6.72
C TYR A 124 18.44 -9.29 5.51
#